data_AF-A0A0Q4V6Y3-F1
#
_entry.id   AF-A0A0Q4V6Y3-F1
#
_cell.length_a   1.000
_cell.length_b   1.000
_cell.length_c   1.000
_cell.angle_alpha   90.00
_cell.angle_beta   90.00
_cell.angle_gamma   90.00
#
_symmetry.space_group_name_H-M   'P 1'
#
loop_
_entity.id
_entity.type
_entity.pdbx_description
1 polymer ?
#
loop_
_entity_poly.entity_id
_entity_poly.type
_entity_poly.pdbx_seq_one_letter_code
_entity_poly.pdbx_strand_id
1 'polypeptide(L)'
;MRHSLTTRAASSSRASRRRRRGTVVMTIVAAGGLLASLVNPFSAAAPAQAVDYPSWSDVQAAKGNEAATQAEVGRVQDALAGLQATAAQKSSEALTASAAAAEADAQLQAATQTADDLTAKARVASETAERAKDRAGQLAARLYRSGDTDTVTTRIVGSDKPQDLLYQLGTLDQLSTTWAGVMSDASVAANTATSLHEQAARAEGARKSLAAAAESASRSADQAEASAKSAVATTKSHSDELYSQLASLKDTTANVEQQYAVGQAVAAQAAAVARANQAAAIAEANRARTTSVASSGGGGGSSYPDPSGVTVDPAGAKAYASSQLAAHGWGQDQMSCLVSLWTQESGWRANALNSSSGAYGIPQALPARKMAAAGADWLTNQDTQIDWGLAYIKSSYGTPCGAWNHEMSVNPHWY
;
A
#
# COMPACT_ATOMS: atom_id res chain seq x y z
N MET A 1 70.28 36.57 15.89
CA MET A 1 70.77 37.37 14.74
C MET A 1 70.18 36.79 13.47
N ARG A 2 69.51 37.66 12.69
CA ARG A 2 69.08 37.58 11.28
C ARG A 2 69.10 36.19 10.60
N HIS A 3 67.92 35.73 10.17
CA HIS A 3 67.81 34.91 8.95
C HIS A 3 66.87 35.59 7.96
N SER A 4 67.48 36.10 6.89
CA SER A 4 66.82 36.55 5.67
C SER A 4 66.86 35.42 4.64
N LEU A 5 65.67 35.03 4.19
CA LEU A 5 65.24 34.70 2.82
C LEU A 5 66.26 34.09 1.85
N THR A 6 65.91 32.93 1.31
CA THR A 6 66.12 32.67 -0.13
C THR A 6 65.08 31.68 -0.66
N THR A 7 64.26 32.19 -1.55
CA THR A 7 63.23 31.54 -2.36
C THR A 7 63.88 30.65 -3.42
N ARG A 8 63.36 29.44 -3.66
CA ARG A 8 63.59 28.72 -4.93
C ARG A 8 62.36 27.93 -5.36
N ALA A 9 62.08 28.09 -6.65
CA ALA A 9 60.93 27.62 -7.41
C ALA A 9 60.65 26.11 -7.30
N ALA A 10 59.36 25.75 -7.25
CA ALA A 10 58.87 24.43 -7.60
C ALA A 10 58.12 24.52 -8.94
N SER A 11 58.59 23.70 -9.87
CA SER A 11 58.16 23.53 -11.25
C SER A 11 56.75 22.95 -11.38
N SER A 12 56.07 23.40 -12.43
CA SER A 12 54.80 22.90 -12.94
C SER A 12 54.81 21.42 -13.31
N SER A 13 53.80 20.67 -12.89
CA SER A 13 53.32 19.49 -13.61
C SER A 13 51.80 19.61 -13.84
N ARG A 14 51.44 19.96 -15.09
CA ARG A 14 50.06 19.95 -15.61
C ARG A 14 49.54 18.51 -15.60
N ALA A 15 48.51 18.24 -14.81
CA ALA A 15 47.64 17.08 -14.99
C ALA A 15 46.28 17.56 -15.54
N SER A 16 46.05 17.30 -16.82
CA SER A 16 44.82 17.57 -17.54
C SER A 16 43.69 16.66 -17.05
N ARG A 17 42.76 17.17 -16.23
CA ARG A 17 41.47 16.52 -15.97
C ARG A 17 40.39 17.09 -16.89
N ARG A 18 40.18 16.39 -17.99
CA ARG A 18 39.13 16.61 -18.97
C ARG A 18 37.77 16.30 -18.31
N ARG A 19 37.00 17.32 -17.94
CA ARG A 19 35.59 17.17 -17.51
C ARG A 19 34.77 16.69 -18.70
N ARG A 20 34.36 15.42 -18.70
CA ARG A 20 33.31 14.92 -19.59
C ARG A 20 31.98 15.51 -19.13
N ARG A 21 31.46 16.46 -19.92
CA ARG A 21 30.04 16.84 -19.92
C ARG A 21 29.28 15.66 -20.54
N GLY A 22 28.60 14.88 -19.70
CA GLY A 22 27.67 13.84 -20.10
C GLY A 22 26.25 14.35 -19.90
N THR A 23 25.56 14.49 -21.03
CA THR A 23 24.19 14.95 -21.21
C THR A 23 23.20 14.22 -20.30
N VAL A 24 22.52 14.94 -19.41
CA VAL A 24 21.33 14.43 -18.72
C VAL A 24 20.17 14.53 -19.73
N VAL A 25 19.88 13.41 -20.39
CA VAL A 25 18.64 13.23 -21.16
C VAL A 25 17.53 13.13 -20.13
N MET A 26 16.77 14.21 -19.96
CA MET A 26 15.56 14.26 -19.15
C MET A 26 14.49 13.48 -19.91
N THR A 27 14.36 12.19 -19.60
CA THR A 27 13.22 11.39 -20.06
C THR A 27 11.95 11.96 -19.46
N ILE A 28 11.14 12.58 -20.30
CA ILE A 28 9.75 12.94 -20.03
C ILE A 28 9.03 11.62 -19.72
N VAL A 29 8.80 11.33 -18.44
CA VAL A 29 7.86 10.29 -18.04
C VAL A 29 6.48 10.83 -18.39
N ALA A 30 5.95 10.34 -19.52
CA ALA A 30 4.55 10.49 -19.85
C ALA A 30 3.73 9.75 -18.78
N ALA A 31 3.34 10.47 -17.72
CA ALA A 31 2.26 10.07 -16.82
C ALA A 31 0.93 10.27 -17.56
N GLY A 32 0.74 9.49 -18.62
CA GLY A 32 -0.45 9.47 -19.45
C GLY A 32 -1.11 8.10 -19.34
N GLY A 33 -2.25 8.05 -18.66
CA GLY A 33 -3.22 6.97 -18.81
C GLY A 33 -3.08 5.80 -17.84
N LEU A 34 -3.31 6.03 -16.55
CA LEU A 34 -4.03 5.05 -15.73
C LEU A 34 -5.45 5.59 -15.58
N LEU A 35 -6.27 5.31 -16.60
CA LEU A 35 -7.71 5.40 -16.47
C LEU A 35 -8.11 4.41 -15.38
N ALA A 36 -8.51 4.94 -14.23
CA ALA A 36 -9.18 4.22 -13.18
C ALA A 36 -10.34 3.43 -13.81
N SER A 37 -10.15 2.13 -13.99
CA SER A 37 -11.25 1.19 -14.08
C SER A 37 -11.89 1.17 -12.69
N LEU A 38 -12.77 2.14 -12.43
CA LEU A 38 -13.85 2.00 -11.47
C LEU A 38 -14.69 0.83 -11.98
N VAL A 39 -14.26 -0.38 -11.64
CA VAL A 39 -15.10 -1.56 -11.74
C VAL A 39 -16.21 -1.29 -10.75
N ASN A 40 -17.32 -0.77 -11.24
CA ASN A 40 -18.54 -0.58 -10.48
C ASN A 40 -19.14 -1.98 -10.34
N PRO A 41 -19.03 -2.68 -9.21
CA PRO A 41 -19.75 -3.94 -9.04
C PRO A 41 -21.17 -3.54 -8.69
N PHE A 42 -21.93 -3.05 -9.66
CA PHE A 42 -23.38 -3.22 -9.63
C PHE A 42 -23.66 -4.70 -9.90
N SER A 43 -23.24 -5.54 -8.95
CA SER A 43 -23.86 -6.83 -8.75
C SER A 43 -25.30 -6.51 -8.40
N ALA A 44 -26.24 -6.93 -9.26
CA ALA A 44 -27.65 -6.95 -8.91
C ALA A 44 -27.73 -7.65 -7.54
N ALA A 45 -28.08 -6.88 -6.50
CA ALA A 45 -28.34 -7.45 -5.20
C ALA A 45 -29.44 -8.49 -5.41
N ALA A 46 -29.09 -9.76 -5.31
CA ALA A 46 -30.09 -10.80 -5.12
C ALA A 46 -30.98 -10.34 -3.96
N PRO A 47 -32.31 -10.52 -4.04
CA PRO A 47 -33.19 -10.07 -2.97
C PRO A 47 -32.64 -10.63 -1.66
N ALA A 48 -32.45 -9.75 -0.68
CA ALA A 48 -32.07 -10.12 0.67
C ALA A 48 -33.15 -11.07 1.17
N GLN A 49 -32.91 -12.38 1.07
CA GLN A 49 -33.70 -13.38 1.74
C GLN A 49 -33.57 -13.03 3.21
N ALA A 50 -34.68 -12.66 3.86
CA ALA A 50 -34.70 -12.59 5.30
C ALA A 50 -34.30 -13.99 5.77
N VAL A 51 -33.10 -14.11 6.33
CA VAL A 51 -32.64 -15.38 6.87
C VAL A 51 -33.55 -15.65 8.07
N ASP A 52 -34.45 -16.61 7.90
CA ASP A 52 -35.38 -17.00 8.94
C ASP A 52 -34.63 -17.92 9.89
N TYR A 53 -34.38 -17.43 11.11
CA TYR A 53 -33.57 -18.13 12.11
C TYR A 53 -34.45 -19.09 12.91
N PRO A 54 -33.95 -20.29 13.24
CA PRO A 54 -34.61 -21.20 14.18
C PRO A 54 -35.02 -20.50 15.48
N SER A 55 -36.28 -20.64 15.86
CA SER A 55 -36.83 -20.07 17.09
C SER A 55 -36.76 -21.06 18.25
N TRP A 56 -36.85 -20.56 19.48
CA TRP A 56 -37.00 -21.43 20.67
C TRP A 56 -38.23 -22.34 20.60
N SER A 57 -39.31 -21.93 19.92
CA SER A 57 -40.46 -22.80 19.67
C SER A 57 -40.12 -23.98 18.76
N ASP A 58 -39.29 -23.77 17.73
CA ASP A 58 -38.86 -24.83 16.82
C ASP A 58 -38.00 -25.86 17.54
N VAL A 59 -37.05 -25.37 18.36
CA VAL A 59 -36.18 -26.18 19.21
C VAL A 59 -36.99 -27.03 20.18
N GLN A 60 -37.99 -26.44 20.85
CA GLN A 60 -38.85 -27.16 21.79
C GLN A 60 -39.70 -28.23 21.10
N ALA A 61 -40.24 -27.92 19.92
CA ALA A 61 -41.04 -28.86 19.13
C ALA A 61 -40.21 -30.05 18.61
N ALA A 62 -38.95 -29.82 18.26
CA ALA A 62 -38.04 -30.83 17.74
C ALA A 62 -37.61 -31.87 18.79
N LYS A 63 -37.47 -31.48 20.07
CA LYS A 63 -36.97 -32.36 21.17
C LYS A 63 -37.79 -33.63 21.42
N GLY A 64 -39.05 -33.67 20.98
CA GLY A 64 -39.92 -34.84 21.14
C GLY A 64 -39.66 -35.95 20.11
N ASN A 65 -38.82 -35.72 19.09
CA ASN A 65 -38.59 -36.65 18.00
C ASN A 65 -37.13 -36.60 17.54
N GLU A 66 -36.45 -37.75 17.51
CA GLU A 66 -35.02 -37.83 17.19
C GLU A 66 -34.69 -37.35 15.76
N ALA A 67 -35.53 -37.69 14.78
CA ALA A 67 -35.36 -37.21 13.41
C ALA A 67 -35.61 -35.69 13.29
N ALA A 68 -36.58 -35.16 14.03
CA ALA A 68 -36.83 -33.71 14.09
C ALA A 68 -35.69 -32.97 14.79
N THR A 69 -35.13 -33.54 15.86
CA THR A 69 -33.96 -32.99 16.57
C THR A 69 -32.75 -32.91 15.65
N GLN A 70 -32.45 -33.97 14.89
CA GLN A 70 -31.34 -33.95 13.93
C GLN A 70 -31.55 -32.94 12.80
N ALA A 71 -32.78 -32.82 12.28
CA ALA A 71 -33.11 -31.80 11.29
C ALA A 71 -32.91 -30.38 11.85
N GLU A 72 -33.29 -30.15 13.10
CA GLU A 72 -33.13 -28.85 13.76
C GLU A 72 -31.67 -28.49 14.01
N VAL A 73 -30.87 -29.46 14.46
CA VAL A 73 -29.41 -29.29 14.59
C VAL A 73 -28.79 -28.85 13.26
N GLY A 74 -29.20 -29.48 12.15
CA GLY A 74 -28.76 -29.07 10.81
C GLY A 74 -29.16 -27.63 10.46
N ARG A 75 -30.41 -27.24 10.70
CA ARG A 75 -30.89 -25.86 10.47
C ARG A 75 -30.11 -24.82 11.27
N VAL A 76 -29.84 -25.09 12.54
CA VAL A 76 -29.06 -24.20 13.41
C VAL A 76 -27.60 -24.08 12.94
N GLN A 77 -26.99 -25.19 12.52
CA GLN A 77 -25.62 -25.18 11.97
C GLN A 77 -25.53 -24.41 10.65
N ASP A 78 -26.50 -24.58 9.75
CA ASP A 78 -26.56 -23.83 8.49
C ASP A 78 -26.77 -22.33 8.74
N ALA A 79 -27.62 -21.97 9.71
CA ALA A 79 -27.83 -20.58 10.11
C ALA A 79 -26.56 -19.94 10.69
N LEU A 80 -25.83 -20.64 11.56
CA LEU A 80 -24.53 -20.20 12.08
C LEU A 80 -23.51 -20.00 10.96
N ALA A 81 -23.40 -20.95 10.03
CA ALA A 81 -22.49 -20.85 8.89
C ALA A 81 -22.84 -19.65 7.98
N GLY A 82 -24.14 -19.41 7.73
CA GLY A 82 -24.62 -18.27 6.95
C GLY A 82 -24.31 -16.91 7.60
N LEU A 83 -24.51 -16.80 8.92
CA LEU A 83 -24.15 -15.60 9.69
C LEU A 83 -22.65 -15.31 9.63
N GLN A 84 -21.82 -16.33 9.91
CA GLN A 84 -20.37 -16.20 9.84
C GLN A 84 -19.89 -15.83 8.44
N ALA A 85 -20.46 -16.44 7.38
CA ALA A 85 -20.15 -16.11 6.00
C ALA A 85 -20.53 -14.65 5.64
N THR A 86 -21.70 -14.19 6.09
CA THR A 86 -22.15 -12.80 5.86
C THR A 86 -21.20 -11.80 6.49
N ALA A 87 -20.82 -12.02 7.75
CA ALA A 87 -19.95 -11.09 8.45
C ALA A 87 -18.49 -11.18 7.97
N ALA A 88 -18.03 -12.35 7.53
CA ALA A 88 -16.75 -12.49 6.83
C ALA A 88 -16.73 -11.73 5.49
N GLN A 89 -17.82 -11.80 4.72
CA GLN A 89 -17.97 -11.05 3.48
C GLN A 89 -17.93 -9.55 3.74
N LYS A 90 -18.72 -9.05 4.69
CA LYS A 90 -18.73 -7.61 5.04
C LYS A 90 -17.40 -7.11 5.55
N SER A 91 -16.69 -7.92 6.33
CA SER A 91 -15.32 -7.62 6.74
C SER A 91 -14.38 -7.54 5.54
N SER A 92 -14.47 -8.48 4.58
CA SER A 92 -13.66 -8.44 3.35
C SER A 92 -13.96 -7.24 2.45
N GLU A 93 -15.23 -6.81 2.36
CA GLU A 93 -15.64 -5.58 1.66
C GLU A 93 -14.99 -4.35 2.32
N ALA A 94 -15.01 -4.26 3.65
CA ALA A 94 -14.35 -3.19 4.40
C ALA A 94 -12.84 -3.14 4.16
N LEU A 95 -12.16 -4.28 4.15
CA LEU A 95 -10.72 -4.36 3.87
C LEU A 95 -10.37 -3.90 2.46
N THR A 96 -11.18 -4.30 1.48
CA THR A 96 -10.99 -3.90 0.07
C THR A 96 -11.17 -2.39 -0.08
N ALA A 97 -12.20 -1.83 0.55
CA ALA A 97 -12.49 -0.40 0.51
C ALA A 97 -11.42 0.43 1.24
N SER A 98 -10.95 -0.02 2.41
CA SER A 98 -9.86 0.62 3.16
C SER A 98 -8.57 0.69 2.34
N ALA A 99 -8.20 -0.39 1.66
CA ALA A 99 -7.02 -0.36 0.79
C ALA A 99 -7.18 0.50 -0.46
N ALA A 100 -8.38 0.56 -1.04
CA ALA A 100 -8.66 1.49 -2.13
C ALA A 100 -8.53 2.96 -1.67
N ALA A 101 -8.95 3.28 -0.45
CA ALA A 101 -8.75 4.59 0.15
C ALA A 101 -7.26 4.91 0.38
N ALA A 102 -6.48 3.94 0.90
CA ALA A 102 -5.04 4.10 1.10
C ALA A 102 -4.29 4.33 -0.23
N GLU A 103 -4.63 3.58 -1.28
CA GLU A 103 -4.06 3.78 -2.62
C GLU A 103 -4.41 5.15 -3.19
N ALA A 104 -5.66 5.60 -3.05
CA ALA A 104 -6.10 6.91 -3.52
C ALA A 104 -5.38 8.06 -2.79
N ASP A 105 -5.14 7.93 -1.48
CA ASP A 105 -4.37 8.90 -0.71
C ASP A 105 -2.89 8.92 -1.13
N ALA A 106 -2.26 7.76 -1.36
CA ALA A 106 -0.90 7.69 -1.87
C ALA A 106 -0.75 8.38 -3.24
N GLN A 107 -1.72 8.19 -4.14
CA GLN A 107 -1.75 8.87 -5.44
C GLN A 107 -1.92 10.38 -5.28
N LEU A 108 -2.78 10.84 -4.36
CA LEU A 108 -2.94 12.26 -4.05
C LEU A 108 -1.64 12.87 -3.51
N GLN A 109 -0.93 12.19 -2.62
CA GLN A 109 0.35 12.66 -2.09
C GLN A 109 1.40 12.81 -3.20
N ALA A 110 1.53 11.80 -4.06
CA ALA A 110 2.46 11.85 -5.20
C ALA A 110 2.12 12.98 -6.20
N ALA A 111 0.83 13.18 -6.48
CA ALA A 111 0.37 14.28 -7.32
C ALA A 111 0.59 15.66 -6.69
N THR A 112 0.44 15.76 -5.37
CA THR A 112 0.72 16.99 -4.61
C THR A 112 2.19 17.37 -4.71
N GLN A 113 3.10 16.42 -4.46
CA GLN A 113 4.55 16.64 -4.62
C GLN A 113 4.90 17.09 -6.04
N THR A 114 4.32 16.44 -7.06
CA THR A 114 4.55 16.80 -8.46
C THR A 114 4.06 18.21 -8.79
N ALA A 115 2.88 18.59 -8.30
CA ALA A 115 2.30 19.92 -8.50
C ALA A 115 3.15 21.01 -7.81
N ASP A 116 3.60 20.76 -6.58
CA ASP A 116 4.46 21.68 -5.83
C ASP A 116 5.81 21.88 -6.53
N ASP A 117 6.45 20.79 -6.98
CA ASP A 117 7.71 20.83 -7.70
C ASP A 117 7.61 21.61 -9.02
N LEU A 118 6.56 21.37 -9.80
CA LEU A 118 6.34 22.08 -11.06
C LEU A 118 6.01 23.55 -10.84
N THR A 119 5.23 23.87 -9.81
CA THR A 119 4.94 25.25 -9.41
C THR A 119 6.22 25.98 -9.01
N ALA A 120 7.09 25.33 -8.23
CA ALA A 120 8.38 25.89 -7.85
C ALA A 120 9.30 26.11 -9.06
N LYS A 121 9.38 25.16 -9.99
CA LYS A 121 10.13 25.28 -11.25
C LYS A 121 9.59 26.39 -12.13
N ALA A 122 8.27 26.51 -12.27
CA ALA A 122 7.62 27.58 -13.02
C ALA A 122 7.97 28.96 -12.45
N ARG A 123 7.95 29.13 -11.12
CA ARG A 123 8.40 30.36 -10.45
C ARG A 123 9.85 30.71 -10.78
N VAL A 124 10.78 29.76 -10.63
CA VAL A 124 12.20 29.98 -10.95
C VAL A 124 12.42 30.32 -12.42
N ALA A 125 11.67 29.69 -13.33
CA ALA A 125 11.73 29.99 -14.75
C ALA A 125 11.17 31.38 -15.07
N SER A 126 10.06 31.79 -14.45
CA SER A 126 9.53 33.16 -14.57
C SER A 126 10.55 34.21 -14.11
N GLU A 127 11.19 34.00 -12.96
CA GLU A 127 12.25 34.91 -12.51
C GLU A 127 13.43 34.96 -13.48
N THR A 128 13.77 33.83 -14.11
CA THR A 128 14.83 33.76 -15.13
C THR A 128 14.43 34.48 -16.40
N ALA A 129 13.17 34.33 -16.85
CA ALA A 129 12.62 35.03 -18.00
C ALA A 129 12.61 36.55 -17.79
N GLU A 130 12.19 37.04 -16.62
CA GLU A 130 12.23 38.47 -16.30
C GLU A 130 13.66 39.00 -16.28
N ARG A 131 14.62 38.30 -15.67
CA ARG A 131 16.04 38.70 -15.72
C ARG A 131 16.59 38.75 -17.15
N ALA A 132 16.22 37.80 -18.00
CA ALA A 132 16.67 37.78 -19.40
C ALA A 132 16.05 38.93 -20.21
N LYS A 133 14.76 39.20 -19.99
CA LYS A 133 14.04 40.34 -20.55
C LYS A 133 14.63 41.69 -20.12
N ASP A 134 14.97 41.86 -18.84
CA ASP A 134 15.62 43.06 -18.34
C ASP A 134 16.98 43.30 -19.00
N ARG A 135 17.81 42.26 -19.16
CA ARG A 135 19.10 42.36 -19.86
C ARG A 135 18.91 42.75 -21.33
N ALA A 136 17.94 42.14 -22.00
CA ALA A 136 17.59 42.49 -23.38
C ALA A 136 17.15 43.95 -23.48
N GLY A 137 16.28 44.40 -22.56
CA GLY A 137 15.82 45.79 -22.49
C GLY A 137 16.95 46.79 -22.21
N GLN A 138 17.86 46.48 -21.29
CA GLN A 138 19.03 47.30 -21.02
C GLN A 138 19.99 47.39 -22.22
N LEU A 139 20.20 46.28 -22.93
CA LEU A 139 21.00 46.25 -24.15
C LEU A 139 20.35 47.10 -25.24
N ALA A 140 19.05 46.93 -25.47
CA ALA A 140 18.28 47.74 -26.42
C ALA A 140 18.35 49.24 -26.09
N ALA A 141 18.18 49.61 -24.81
CA ALA A 141 18.29 51.00 -24.36
C ALA A 141 19.68 51.60 -24.58
N ARG A 142 20.75 50.81 -24.39
CA ARG A 142 22.12 51.25 -24.68
C ARG A 142 22.34 51.43 -26.17
N LEU A 143 21.91 50.47 -27.00
CA LEU A 143 22.01 50.55 -28.45
C LEU A 143 21.24 51.74 -29.02
N TYR A 144 20.04 52.01 -28.49
CA TYR A 144 19.28 53.19 -28.86
C TYR A 144 20.00 54.49 -28.49
N ARG A 145 20.65 54.53 -27.31
CA ARG A 145 21.41 55.69 -26.84
C ARG A 145 22.75 55.87 -27.57
N SER A 146 23.41 54.79 -27.98
CA SER A 146 24.70 54.81 -28.70
C SER A 146 24.54 54.84 -30.22
N GLY A 147 23.35 54.54 -30.72
CA GLY A 147 22.97 54.49 -32.12
C GLY A 147 22.63 55.86 -32.72
N ASP A 148 23.17 56.93 -32.15
CA ASP A 148 23.27 58.21 -32.86
C ASP A 148 24.24 58.00 -34.03
N THR A 149 23.66 57.53 -35.14
CA THR A 149 24.34 57.01 -36.34
C THR A 149 25.36 57.98 -36.91
N ASP A 150 25.22 59.27 -36.63
CA ASP A 150 26.15 60.33 -37.03
C ASP A 150 27.56 60.15 -36.46
N THR A 151 27.72 59.54 -35.28
CA THR A 151 29.06 59.34 -34.69
C THR A 151 29.81 58.10 -35.20
N VAL A 152 29.09 57.09 -35.69
CA VAL A 152 29.71 55.86 -36.21
C VAL A 152 30.05 56.02 -37.70
N THR A 153 29.17 56.64 -38.48
CA THR A 153 29.42 56.95 -39.90
C THR A 153 30.59 57.92 -40.05
N THR A 154 30.68 58.96 -39.21
CA THR A 154 31.80 59.91 -39.23
C THR A 154 33.13 59.27 -38.82
N ARG A 155 33.14 58.31 -37.88
CA ARG A 155 34.37 57.58 -37.47
C ARG A 155 34.85 56.56 -38.49
N ILE A 156 33.93 55.91 -39.19
CA ILE A 156 34.27 54.96 -40.26
C ILE A 156 34.82 55.70 -41.48
N VAL A 157 34.17 56.81 -41.86
CA VAL A 157 34.56 57.62 -43.03
C VAL A 157 35.84 58.44 -42.77
N GLY A 158 36.12 58.81 -41.52
CA GLY A 158 37.31 59.61 -41.15
C GLY A 158 38.55 58.81 -40.74
N SER A 159 38.62 57.50 -40.98
CA SER A 159 39.74 56.65 -40.54
C SER A 159 40.73 56.33 -41.68
N ASP A 160 41.92 56.94 -41.65
CA ASP A 160 42.94 56.81 -42.70
C ASP A 160 43.73 55.48 -42.70
N LYS A 161 43.37 54.51 -41.83
CA LYS A 161 44.13 53.25 -41.64
C LYS A 161 43.23 52.01 -41.85
N PRO A 162 43.54 51.13 -42.84
CA PRO A 162 42.75 49.93 -43.15
C PRO A 162 42.57 48.93 -41.99
N GLN A 163 43.50 48.92 -41.03
CA GLN A 163 43.50 48.02 -39.87
C GLN A 163 42.41 48.41 -38.85
N ASP A 164 42.11 49.70 -38.75
CA ASP A 164 41.11 50.22 -37.81
C ASP A 164 39.68 49.89 -38.29
N LEU A 165 39.47 49.83 -39.61
CA LEU A 165 38.19 49.43 -40.21
C LEU A 165 37.86 47.95 -39.93
N LEU A 166 38.83 47.04 -40.07
CA LEU A 166 38.62 45.61 -39.79
C LEU A 166 38.34 45.37 -38.30
N TYR A 167 39.01 46.10 -37.41
CA TYR A 167 38.73 46.06 -35.99
C TYR A 167 37.31 46.54 -35.68
N GLN A 168 36.89 47.68 -36.26
CA GLN A 168 35.53 48.21 -36.08
C GLN A 168 34.46 47.25 -36.59
N LEU A 169 34.64 46.66 -37.78
CA LEU A 169 33.73 45.65 -38.33
C LEU A 169 33.66 44.39 -37.45
N GLY A 170 34.80 43.94 -36.93
CA GLY A 170 34.83 42.82 -35.98
C GLY A 170 34.09 43.13 -34.67
N THR A 171 34.17 44.36 -34.17
CA THR A 171 33.39 44.77 -32.97
C THR A 171 31.89 44.87 -33.25
N LEU A 172 31.49 45.28 -34.47
CA LEU A 172 30.09 45.31 -34.88
C LEU A 172 29.52 43.90 -35.05
N ASP A 173 30.29 42.97 -35.63
CA ASP A 173 29.93 41.57 -35.72
C ASP A 173 29.79 40.93 -34.33
N GLN A 174 30.76 41.19 -33.44
CA GLN A 174 30.70 40.73 -32.04
C GLN A 174 29.49 41.31 -31.29
N LEU A 175 29.13 42.57 -31.55
CA LEU A 175 27.97 43.22 -30.93
C LEU A 175 26.66 42.63 -31.46
N SER A 176 26.56 42.40 -32.78
CA SER A 176 25.40 41.79 -33.43
C SER A 176 25.18 40.36 -32.93
N THR A 177 26.22 39.56 -32.86
CA THR A 177 26.17 38.18 -32.30
C THR A 177 25.80 38.18 -30.83
N THR A 178 26.32 39.13 -30.04
CA THR A 178 25.94 39.31 -28.62
C THR A 178 24.47 39.70 -28.49
N TRP A 179 23.96 40.58 -29.35
CA TRP A 179 22.55 40.99 -29.34
C TRP A 179 21.61 39.85 -29.73
N ALA A 180 21.92 39.12 -30.80
CA ALA A 180 21.18 37.95 -31.22
C ALA A 180 21.14 36.88 -30.11
N GLY A 181 22.26 36.67 -29.41
CA GLY A 181 22.35 35.78 -28.25
C GLY A 181 21.44 36.20 -27.09
N VAL A 182 21.50 37.47 -26.67
CA VAL A 182 20.67 37.98 -25.55
C VAL A 182 19.17 37.91 -25.87
N MET A 183 18.77 38.23 -27.10
CA MET A 183 17.37 38.12 -27.53
C MET A 183 16.91 36.65 -27.58
N SER A 184 17.76 35.76 -28.10
CA SER A 184 17.48 34.32 -28.15
C SER A 184 17.32 33.73 -26.74
N ASP A 185 18.24 34.06 -25.82
CA ASP A 185 18.17 33.63 -24.42
C ASP A 185 16.89 34.11 -23.74
N ALA A 186 16.46 35.36 -23.99
CA ALA A 186 15.21 35.90 -23.46
C ALA A 186 13.98 35.16 -23.99
N SER A 187 13.93 34.85 -25.29
CA SER A 187 12.84 34.06 -25.87
C SER A 187 12.82 32.63 -25.35
N VAL A 188 13.98 31.97 -25.22
CA VAL A 188 14.08 30.62 -24.65
C VAL A 188 13.63 30.61 -23.19
N ALA A 189 14.05 31.59 -22.39
CA ALA A 189 13.63 31.70 -20.99
C ALA A 189 12.12 31.94 -20.86
N ALA A 190 11.54 32.82 -21.68
CA ALA A 190 10.11 33.06 -21.71
C ALA A 190 9.31 31.81 -22.11
N ASN A 191 9.70 31.13 -23.17
CA ASN A 191 9.05 29.89 -23.62
C ASN A 191 9.16 28.77 -22.57
N THR A 192 10.30 28.69 -21.87
CA THR A 192 10.51 27.74 -20.76
C THR A 192 9.57 28.05 -19.60
N ALA A 193 9.43 29.32 -19.21
CA ALA A 193 8.51 29.74 -18.17
C ALA A 193 7.06 29.40 -18.52
N THR A 194 6.60 29.73 -19.74
CA THR A 194 5.25 29.39 -20.22
C THR A 194 5.01 27.87 -20.17
N SER A 195 5.95 27.08 -20.70
CA SER A 195 5.82 25.62 -20.70
C SER A 195 5.73 25.02 -19.30
N LEU A 196 6.50 25.53 -18.33
CA LEU A 196 6.46 25.07 -16.95
C LEU A 196 5.17 25.50 -16.23
N HIS A 197 4.64 26.70 -16.52
CA HIS A 197 3.34 27.13 -15.99
C HIS A 197 2.20 26.23 -16.50
N GLU A 198 2.20 25.87 -17.78
CA GLU A 198 1.22 24.94 -18.33
C GLU A 198 1.33 23.55 -17.71
N GLN A 199 2.55 23.06 -17.46
CA GLN A 199 2.78 21.79 -16.76
C GLN A 199 2.28 21.85 -15.32
N ALA A 200 2.58 22.93 -14.59
CA ALA A 200 2.11 23.14 -13.23
C ALA A 200 0.57 23.19 -13.17
N ALA A 201 -0.08 23.89 -14.10
CA ALA A 201 -1.54 23.95 -14.17
C ALA A 201 -2.18 22.58 -14.43
N ARG A 202 -1.58 21.75 -15.29
CA ARG A 202 -2.05 20.36 -15.52
C ARG A 202 -1.86 19.49 -14.28
N ALA A 203 -0.71 19.60 -13.61
CA ALA A 203 -0.43 18.86 -12.37
C ALA A 203 -1.40 19.26 -11.25
N GLU A 204 -1.74 20.54 -11.13
CA GLU A 204 -2.72 21.05 -10.18
C GLU A 204 -4.14 20.54 -10.49
N GLY A 205 -4.51 20.45 -11.77
CA GLY A 205 -5.75 19.80 -12.20
C GLY A 205 -5.81 18.32 -11.82
N ALA A 206 -4.72 17.58 -12.05
CA ALA A 206 -4.62 16.18 -11.65
C ALA A 206 -4.70 15.99 -10.13
N ARG A 207 -4.01 16.83 -9.36
CA ARG A 207 -4.06 16.85 -7.89
C ARG A 207 -5.48 17.04 -7.38
N LYS A 208 -6.24 18.00 -7.94
CA LYS A 208 -7.65 18.24 -7.57
C LYS A 208 -8.55 17.04 -7.89
N SER A 209 -8.36 16.41 -9.05
CA SER A 209 -9.12 15.20 -9.42
C SER A 209 -8.83 14.04 -8.47
N LEU A 210 -7.55 13.84 -8.12
CA LEU A 210 -7.14 12.79 -7.17
C LEU A 210 -7.60 13.08 -5.75
N ALA A 211 -7.69 14.36 -5.35
CA ALA A 211 -8.24 14.74 -4.05
C ALA A 211 -9.72 14.34 -3.91
N ALA A 212 -10.52 14.61 -4.95
CA ALA A 212 -11.92 14.17 -4.99
C ALA A 212 -12.06 12.64 -5.00
N ALA A 213 -11.15 11.94 -5.70
CA ALA A 213 -11.12 10.47 -5.72
C ALA A 213 -10.77 9.88 -4.34
N ALA A 214 -9.75 10.43 -3.66
CA ALA A 214 -9.36 10.04 -2.31
C ALA A 214 -10.49 10.28 -1.30
N GLU A 215 -11.16 11.42 -1.37
CA GLU A 215 -12.31 11.71 -0.52
C GLU A 215 -13.47 10.73 -0.76
N SER A 216 -13.78 10.43 -2.03
CA SER A 216 -14.79 9.42 -2.35
C SER A 216 -14.41 8.03 -1.83
N ALA A 217 -13.15 7.62 -1.99
CA ALA A 217 -12.68 6.32 -1.55
C ALA A 217 -12.72 6.20 -0.02
N SER A 218 -12.34 7.26 0.70
CA SER A 218 -12.45 7.33 2.17
C SER A 218 -13.90 7.13 2.64
N ARG A 219 -14.87 7.85 2.03
CA ARG A 219 -16.29 7.68 2.39
C ARG A 219 -16.79 6.25 2.13
N SER A 220 -16.33 5.62 1.05
CA SER A 220 -16.66 4.22 0.76
C SER A 220 -16.05 3.26 1.79
N ALA A 221 -14.83 3.53 2.26
CA ALA A 221 -14.20 2.76 3.33
C ALA A 221 -14.99 2.88 4.65
N ASP A 222 -15.38 4.09 5.05
CA ASP A 222 -16.16 4.33 6.27
C ASP A 222 -17.51 3.60 6.25
N GLN A 223 -18.21 3.62 5.11
CA GLN A 223 -19.49 2.92 4.94
C GLN A 223 -19.33 1.40 5.00
N ALA A 224 -18.27 0.88 4.39
CA ALA A 224 -17.98 -0.55 4.40
C ALA A 224 -17.58 -1.01 5.82
N GLU A 225 -16.79 -0.22 6.56
CA GLU A 225 -16.43 -0.48 7.95
C GLU A 225 -17.67 -0.47 8.85
N ALA A 226 -18.56 0.52 8.72
CA ALA A 226 -19.81 0.56 9.47
C ALA A 226 -20.70 -0.67 9.17
N SER A 227 -20.76 -1.09 7.91
CA SER A 227 -21.50 -2.29 7.50
C SER A 227 -20.90 -3.57 8.08
N ALA A 228 -19.56 -3.67 8.10
CA ALA A 228 -18.86 -4.79 8.73
C ALA A 228 -19.11 -4.84 10.24
N LYS A 229 -18.99 -3.70 10.94
CA LYS A 229 -19.28 -3.60 12.39
C LYS A 229 -20.72 -4.01 12.70
N SER A 230 -21.68 -3.57 11.89
CA SER A 230 -23.08 -3.99 12.05
C SER A 230 -23.25 -5.48 11.84
N ALA A 231 -22.65 -6.07 10.79
CA ALA A 231 -22.76 -7.50 10.52
C ALA A 231 -22.12 -8.36 11.62
N VAL A 232 -21.00 -7.92 12.19
CA VAL A 232 -20.34 -8.54 13.34
C VAL A 232 -21.26 -8.50 14.57
N ALA A 233 -21.86 -7.34 14.88
CA ALA A 233 -22.78 -7.19 16.00
C ALA A 233 -24.01 -8.10 15.88
N THR A 234 -24.62 -8.13 14.68
CA THR A 234 -25.74 -9.04 14.37
C THR A 234 -25.31 -10.50 14.51
N THR A 235 -24.15 -10.87 13.99
CA THR A 235 -23.60 -12.24 14.10
C THR A 235 -23.41 -12.64 15.55
N LYS A 236 -22.81 -11.78 16.36
CA LYS A 236 -22.59 -12.04 17.79
C LYS A 236 -23.91 -12.33 18.50
N SER A 237 -24.90 -11.44 18.33
CA SER A 237 -26.23 -11.58 18.95
C SER A 237 -26.93 -12.88 18.58
N HIS A 238 -26.96 -13.25 17.30
CA HIS A 238 -27.64 -14.46 16.87
C HIS A 238 -26.83 -15.73 17.14
N SER A 239 -25.49 -15.66 17.10
CA SER A 239 -24.64 -16.81 17.39
C SER A 239 -24.78 -17.28 18.85
N ASP A 240 -24.86 -16.36 19.81
CA ASP A 240 -25.06 -16.70 21.23
C ASP A 240 -26.38 -17.46 21.46
N GLU A 241 -27.45 -17.03 20.77
CA GLU A 241 -28.75 -17.68 20.80
C GLU A 241 -28.70 -19.06 20.12
N LEU A 242 -28.16 -19.14 18.90
CA LEU A 242 -28.06 -20.39 18.14
C LEU A 242 -27.18 -21.43 18.84
N TYR A 243 -26.07 -21.04 19.48
CA TYR A 243 -25.25 -21.96 20.28
C TYR A 243 -25.98 -22.45 21.53
N SER A 244 -26.82 -21.61 22.16
CA SER A 244 -27.66 -22.02 23.28
C SER A 244 -28.75 -23.01 22.85
N GLN A 245 -29.34 -22.80 21.68
CA GLN A 245 -30.30 -23.72 21.07
C GLN A 245 -29.64 -25.06 20.71
N LEU A 246 -28.44 -25.03 20.11
CA LEU A 246 -27.68 -26.22 19.74
C LEU A 246 -27.28 -27.05 20.97
N ALA A 247 -26.83 -26.37 22.04
CA ALA A 247 -26.52 -27.00 23.33
C ALA A 247 -27.75 -27.68 23.94
N SER A 248 -28.91 -27.04 23.85
CA SER A 248 -30.19 -27.57 24.30
C SER A 248 -30.64 -28.82 23.51
N LEU A 249 -30.33 -28.90 22.21
CA LEU A 249 -30.68 -30.05 21.36
C LEU A 249 -29.71 -31.23 21.52
N LYS A 250 -28.46 -30.98 21.88
CA LYS A 250 -27.39 -32.00 21.95
C LYS A 250 -27.02 -32.40 23.38
N ASP A 251 -27.69 -31.84 24.39
CA ASP A 251 -27.38 -32.00 25.81
C ASP A 251 -25.91 -31.66 26.16
N THR A 252 -25.41 -30.56 25.58
CA THR A 252 -24.06 -30.04 25.80
C THR A 252 -24.08 -28.61 26.35
N THR A 253 -22.97 -27.88 26.26
CA THR A 253 -22.91 -26.46 26.62
C THR A 253 -22.59 -25.62 25.38
N ALA A 254 -23.10 -24.38 25.34
CA ALA A 254 -22.90 -23.47 24.21
C ALA A 254 -21.40 -23.27 23.88
N ASN A 255 -20.54 -23.20 24.91
CA ASN A 255 -19.10 -23.06 24.74
C ASN A 255 -18.46 -24.28 24.04
N VAL A 256 -18.88 -25.50 24.38
CA VAL A 256 -18.37 -26.73 23.76
C VAL A 256 -18.80 -26.81 22.28
N GLU A 257 -20.04 -26.46 21.97
CA GLU A 257 -20.52 -26.46 20.58
C GLU A 257 -19.85 -25.37 19.73
N GLN A 258 -19.59 -24.20 20.30
CA GLN A 258 -18.84 -23.14 19.66
C GLN A 258 -17.42 -23.60 19.29
N GLN A 259 -16.69 -24.17 20.24
CA GLN A 259 -15.33 -24.67 20.00
C GLN A 259 -15.31 -25.83 19.00
N TYR A 260 -16.31 -26.71 19.04
CA TYR A 260 -16.45 -27.79 18.06
C TYR A 260 -16.68 -27.24 16.65
N ALA A 261 -17.55 -26.24 16.49
CA ALA A 261 -17.80 -25.57 15.22
C ALA A 261 -16.53 -24.89 14.67
N VAL A 262 -15.81 -24.13 15.51
CA VAL A 262 -14.53 -23.49 15.14
C VAL A 262 -13.50 -24.56 14.73
N GLY A 263 -13.37 -25.63 15.50
CA GLY A 263 -12.45 -26.73 15.21
C GLY A 263 -12.73 -27.40 13.86
N GLN A 264 -14.00 -27.66 13.54
CA GLN A 264 -14.39 -28.22 12.24
C GLN A 264 -14.11 -27.26 11.08
N ALA A 265 -14.42 -25.97 11.24
CA ALA A 265 -14.18 -24.97 10.21
C ALA A 265 -12.67 -24.83 9.91
N VAL A 266 -11.84 -24.81 10.95
CA VAL A 266 -10.38 -24.73 10.79
C VAL A 266 -9.79 -26.02 10.22
N ALA A 267 -10.29 -27.20 10.61
CA ALA A 267 -9.90 -28.46 9.99
C ALA A 267 -10.23 -28.49 8.48
N ALA A 268 -11.41 -28.01 8.09
CA ALA A 268 -11.80 -27.90 6.69
C ALA A 268 -10.90 -26.91 5.92
N GLN A 269 -10.53 -25.77 6.54
CA GLN A 269 -9.56 -24.83 5.96
C GLN A 269 -8.17 -25.47 5.79
N ALA A 270 -7.67 -26.17 6.81
CA ALA A 270 -6.37 -26.86 6.75
C ALA A 270 -6.35 -27.93 5.65
N ALA A 271 -7.42 -28.72 5.53
CA ALA A 271 -7.58 -29.69 4.45
C ALA A 271 -7.65 -29.03 3.06
N ALA A 272 -8.32 -27.89 2.93
CA ALA A 272 -8.35 -27.12 1.69
C ALA A 272 -6.96 -26.58 1.29
N VAL A 273 -6.19 -26.07 2.26
CA VAL A 273 -4.81 -25.63 2.03
C VAL A 273 -3.92 -26.81 1.65
N ALA A 274 -4.03 -27.95 2.33
CA ALA A 274 -3.28 -29.16 1.98
C ALA A 274 -3.60 -29.63 0.56
N ARG A 275 -4.88 -29.65 0.16
CA ARG A 275 -5.30 -29.95 -1.22
C ARG A 275 -4.75 -28.94 -2.23
N ALA A 276 -4.77 -27.65 -1.91
CA ALA A 276 -4.22 -26.60 -2.77
C ALA A 276 -2.70 -26.74 -2.93
N ASN A 277 -1.97 -27.06 -1.85
CA ASN A 277 -0.52 -27.30 -1.88
C ASN A 277 -0.18 -28.56 -2.67
N GLN A 278 -0.97 -29.64 -2.52
CA GLN A 278 -0.82 -30.85 -3.34
C GLN A 278 -1.11 -30.55 -4.81
N ALA A 279 -2.16 -29.81 -5.13
CA ALA A 279 -2.48 -29.40 -6.49
C ALA A 279 -1.38 -28.50 -7.08
N ALA A 280 -0.82 -27.57 -6.30
CA ALA A 280 0.30 -26.73 -6.71
C ALA A 280 1.58 -27.55 -6.92
N ALA A 281 1.88 -28.52 -6.07
CA ALA A 281 3.01 -29.43 -6.23
C ALA A 281 2.86 -30.33 -7.46
N ILE A 282 1.65 -30.81 -7.76
CA ILE A 282 1.35 -31.56 -8.98
C ILE A 282 1.46 -30.64 -10.22
N ALA A 283 0.97 -29.41 -10.14
CA ALA A 283 1.09 -28.43 -11.23
C ALA A 283 2.56 -28.05 -11.48
N GLU A 284 3.37 -27.90 -10.44
CA GLU A 284 4.80 -27.63 -10.52
C GLU A 284 5.57 -28.84 -11.07
N ALA A 285 5.26 -30.06 -10.62
CA ALA A 285 5.81 -31.29 -11.19
C ALA A 285 5.47 -31.45 -12.68
N ASN A 286 4.28 -31.01 -13.10
CA ASN A 286 3.87 -31.00 -14.50
C ASN A 286 4.57 -29.90 -15.32
N ARG A 287 4.82 -28.71 -14.73
CA ARG A 287 5.62 -27.63 -15.34
C ARG A 287 7.10 -28.00 -15.48
N ALA A 288 7.67 -28.70 -14.51
CA ALA A 288 9.04 -29.19 -14.54
C ALA A 288 9.25 -30.29 -15.61
N ARG A 289 8.19 -31.01 -16.00
CA ARG A 289 8.21 -31.95 -17.14
C ARG A 289 8.10 -31.28 -18.52
N THR A 290 7.76 -29.99 -18.59
CA THR A 290 7.42 -29.30 -19.85
C THR A 290 8.28 -28.09 -20.18
N THR A 291 9.35 -27.81 -19.43
CA THR A 291 10.07 -26.54 -19.63
C THR A 291 11.24 -26.62 -20.61
N SER A 292 11.02 -26.11 -21.82
CA SER A 292 11.95 -25.14 -22.40
C SER A 292 11.23 -23.80 -22.57
N VAL A 293 11.81 -22.76 -21.94
CA VAL A 293 11.57 -21.31 -22.08
C VAL A 293 10.67 -20.62 -21.02
N ALA A 294 11.38 -19.85 -20.18
CA ALA A 294 11.08 -18.55 -19.53
C ALA A 294 10.14 -18.45 -18.29
N SER A 295 10.78 -18.08 -17.16
CA SER A 295 10.28 -17.26 -16.04
C SER A 295 9.86 -15.86 -16.52
N SER A 296 9.07 -15.00 -15.84
CA SER A 296 8.78 -14.75 -14.42
C SER A 296 7.48 -13.92 -14.34
N GLY A 297 6.60 -14.12 -13.37
CA GLY A 297 6.54 -13.25 -12.18
C GLY A 297 5.21 -12.49 -12.12
N GLY A 298 4.29 -12.90 -11.24
CA GLY A 298 2.99 -12.25 -11.03
C GLY A 298 2.76 -12.02 -9.53
N GLY A 299 3.12 -10.84 -9.05
CA GLY A 299 2.80 -10.37 -7.69
C GLY A 299 1.48 -9.63 -7.72
N GLY A 300 0.43 -10.25 -7.18
CA GLY A 300 -0.85 -9.57 -6.92
C GLY A 300 -0.73 -8.73 -5.65
N GLY A 301 -0.94 -7.42 -5.78
CA GLY A 301 -0.94 -6.49 -4.66
C GLY A 301 -2.05 -6.83 -3.67
N SER A 302 -1.67 -7.04 -2.41
CA SER A 302 -2.62 -7.17 -1.30
C SER A 302 -2.78 -5.83 -0.63
N SER A 303 -3.94 -5.23 -0.87
CA SER A 303 -4.68 -4.37 0.04
C SER A 303 -4.46 -4.76 1.51
N TYR A 304 -3.76 -3.92 2.29
CA TYR A 304 -3.49 -4.18 3.69
C TYR A 304 -4.65 -3.70 4.59
N PRO A 305 -5.05 -4.48 5.60
CA PRO A 305 -6.04 -4.04 6.57
C PRO A 305 -5.50 -2.88 7.44
N ASP A 306 -6.29 -1.82 7.60
CA ASP A 306 -6.01 -0.72 8.54
C ASP A 306 -6.10 -1.23 10.00
N PRO A 307 -5.04 -1.10 10.81
CA PRO A 307 -4.99 -1.57 12.20
C PRO A 307 -5.70 -0.64 13.22
N SER A 308 -6.46 0.36 12.76
CA SER A 308 -7.20 1.29 13.62
C SER A 308 -8.32 0.59 14.41
N GLY A 309 -8.32 0.73 15.74
CA GLY A 309 -9.39 0.19 16.62
C GLY A 309 -9.16 -1.20 17.21
N VAL A 310 -7.95 -1.75 17.13
CA VAL A 310 -7.60 -3.09 17.65
C VAL A 310 -7.22 -3.04 19.14
N THR A 311 -7.73 -3.98 19.94
CA THR A 311 -7.29 -4.18 21.33
C THR A 311 -5.88 -4.75 21.35
N VAL A 312 -4.89 -3.96 21.79
CA VAL A 312 -3.52 -4.42 21.98
C VAL A 312 -3.30 -4.71 23.47
N ASP A 313 -3.61 -5.94 23.88
CA ASP A 313 -3.35 -6.41 25.23
C ASP A 313 -2.64 -7.78 25.22
N PRO A 314 -1.30 -7.80 25.07
CA PRO A 314 -0.51 -9.03 25.11
C PRO A 314 -0.68 -9.86 26.39
N ALA A 315 -1.03 -9.23 27.53
CA ALA A 315 -1.22 -9.93 28.79
C ALA A 315 -2.59 -10.61 28.84
N GLY A 316 -3.65 -9.88 28.47
CA GLY A 316 -5.00 -10.43 28.30
C GLY A 316 -5.06 -11.53 27.25
N ALA A 317 -4.38 -11.35 26.13
CA ALA A 317 -4.26 -12.35 25.08
C ALA A 317 -3.63 -13.66 25.60
N LYS A 318 -2.55 -13.57 26.38
CA LYS A 318 -1.92 -14.76 27.02
C LYS A 318 -2.85 -15.41 28.04
N ALA A 319 -3.53 -14.62 28.85
CA ALA A 319 -4.47 -15.14 29.85
C ALA A 319 -5.65 -15.87 29.19
N TYR A 320 -6.21 -15.28 28.13
CA TYR A 320 -7.27 -15.91 27.34
C TYR A 320 -6.78 -17.21 26.69
N ALA A 321 -5.63 -17.19 26.02
CA ALA A 321 -5.06 -18.40 25.42
C ALA A 321 -4.82 -19.53 26.43
N SER A 322 -4.30 -19.21 27.62
CA SER A 322 -4.12 -20.18 28.72
C SER A 322 -5.44 -20.78 29.20
N SER A 323 -6.52 -20.00 29.22
CA SER A 323 -7.87 -20.47 29.59
C SER A 323 -8.47 -21.45 28.57
N GLN A 324 -8.10 -21.31 27.28
CA GLN A 324 -8.64 -22.15 26.20
C GLN A 324 -7.91 -23.49 26.04
N LEU A 325 -6.68 -23.67 26.57
CA LEU A 325 -5.89 -24.89 26.36
C LEU A 325 -6.62 -26.19 26.72
N ALA A 326 -7.30 -26.20 27.87
CA ALA A 326 -8.02 -27.39 28.36
C ALA A 326 -9.16 -27.80 27.40
N ALA A 327 -9.82 -26.81 26.81
CA ALA A 327 -10.87 -26.99 25.83
C ALA A 327 -10.36 -27.63 24.52
N HIS A 328 -9.09 -27.41 24.19
CA HIS A 328 -8.39 -28.10 23.10
C HIS A 328 -7.83 -29.47 23.50
N GLY A 329 -8.02 -29.94 24.74
CA GLY A 329 -7.49 -31.20 25.25
C GLY A 329 -6.00 -31.13 25.62
N TRP A 330 -5.49 -29.93 25.88
CA TRP A 330 -4.09 -29.68 26.24
C TRP A 330 -3.94 -29.30 27.71
N GLY A 331 -2.83 -29.70 28.31
CA GLY A 331 -2.41 -29.24 29.64
C GLY A 331 -1.70 -27.89 29.58
N GLN A 332 -1.51 -27.27 30.75
CA GLN A 332 -0.82 -25.99 30.90
C GLN A 332 0.68 -26.05 30.52
N ASP A 333 1.26 -27.25 30.41
CA ASP A 333 2.62 -27.49 29.89
C ASP A 333 2.80 -26.95 28.46
N GLN A 334 1.73 -26.93 27.66
CA GLN A 334 1.74 -26.40 26.29
C GLN A 334 1.87 -24.88 26.22
N MET A 335 1.55 -24.16 27.30
CA MET A 335 1.51 -22.70 27.30
C MET A 335 2.89 -22.09 27.05
N SER A 336 3.96 -22.71 27.56
CA SER A 336 5.33 -22.22 27.38
C SER A 336 5.76 -22.20 25.90
N CYS A 337 5.41 -23.24 25.15
CA CYS A 337 5.64 -23.35 23.71
C CYS A 337 4.79 -22.35 22.93
N LEU A 338 3.52 -22.20 23.30
CA LEU A 338 2.62 -21.22 22.67
C LEU A 338 3.11 -19.79 22.86
N VAL A 339 3.56 -19.45 24.08
CA VAL A 339 4.17 -18.15 24.38
C VAL A 339 5.37 -17.90 23.49
N SER A 340 6.26 -18.88 23.37
CA SER A 340 7.46 -18.76 22.52
C SER A 340 7.09 -18.55 21.05
N LEU A 341 6.18 -19.37 20.53
CA LEU A 341 5.69 -19.31 19.15
C LEU A 341 5.09 -17.95 18.82
N TRP A 342 4.04 -17.52 19.51
CA TRP A 342 3.35 -16.27 19.17
C TRP A 342 4.11 -15.01 19.59
N THR A 343 5.05 -15.12 20.54
CA THR A 343 6.01 -14.03 20.77
C THR A 343 6.90 -13.81 19.57
N GLN A 344 7.37 -14.88 18.92
CA GLN A 344 8.19 -14.79 17.72
C GLN A 344 7.38 -14.26 16.51
N GLU A 345 6.15 -14.75 16.34
CA GLU A 345 5.29 -14.37 15.21
C GLU A 345 4.87 -12.89 15.23
N SER A 346 4.33 -12.42 16.35
CA SER A 346 3.65 -11.11 16.41
C SER A 346 4.02 -10.29 17.65
N GLY A 347 4.68 -10.91 18.64
CA GLY A 347 4.82 -10.34 19.97
C GLY A 347 3.48 -10.30 20.73
N TRP A 348 2.54 -11.20 20.42
CA TRP A 348 1.19 -11.24 20.99
C TRP A 348 0.34 -9.99 20.67
N ARG A 349 0.64 -9.28 19.58
CA ARG A 349 -0.10 -8.08 19.17
C ARG A 349 -1.19 -8.46 18.16
N ALA A 350 -2.44 -8.19 18.51
CA ALA A 350 -3.58 -8.47 17.62
C ALA A 350 -3.60 -7.59 16.36
N ASN A 351 -2.88 -6.47 16.35
CA ASN A 351 -2.70 -5.60 15.19
C ASN A 351 -1.37 -5.84 14.44
N ALA A 352 -0.65 -6.90 14.76
CA ALA A 352 0.59 -7.20 14.05
C ALA A 352 0.30 -7.44 12.57
N LEU A 353 0.92 -6.64 11.70
CA LEU A 353 0.81 -6.77 10.26
C LEU A 353 2.23 -6.88 9.69
N ASN A 354 2.47 -7.95 8.93
CA ASN A 354 3.66 -8.05 8.10
C ASN A 354 3.38 -7.40 6.74
N SER A 355 3.92 -6.20 6.52
CA SER A 355 3.70 -5.39 5.31
C SER A 355 4.27 -6.01 4.02
N SER A 356 5.09 -7.05 4.10
CA SER A 356 5.65 -7.72 2.91
C SER A 356 4.83 -8.93 2.46
N SER A 357 4.22 -9.64 3.41
CA SER A 357 3.47 -10.88 3.16
C SER A 357 1.95 -10.74 3.32
N GLY A 358 1.48 -9.70 4.04
CA GLY A 358 0.07 -9.54 4.41
C GLY A 358 -0.40 -10.46 5.54
N ALA A 359 0.53 -11.16 6.21
CA ALA A 359 0.22 -11.94 7.42
C ALA A 359 -0.20 -11.01 8.56
N TYR A 360 -1.25 -11.38 9.29
CA TYR A 360 -1.89 -10.51 10.27
C TYR A 360 -2.26 -11.22 11.58
N GLY A 361 -2.25 -10.45 12.67
CA GLY A 361 -2.76 -10.83 13.99
C GLY A 361 -1.77 -11.65 14.81
N ILE A 362 -2.20 -12.05 16.01
CA ILE A 362 -1.40 -12.84 16.94
C ILE A 362 -0.77 -14.09 16.28
N PRO A 363 -1.52 -14.90 15.51
CA PRO A 363 -0.99 -16.10 14.89
C PRO A 363 -0.37 -15.85 13.51
N GLN A 364 -0.23 -14.60 13.07
CA GLN A 364 0.32 -14.23 11.75
C GLN A 364 -0.34 -15.01 10.59
N ALA A 365 -1.67 -15.06 10.56
CA ALA A 365 -2.41 -15.88 9.61
C ALA A 365 -2.22 -15.39 8.16
N LEU A 366 -2.00 -16.34 7.22
CA LEU A 366 -1.86 -16.04 5.79
C LEU A 366 -2.76 -16.94 4.90
N PRO A 367 -3.65 -16.36 4.07
CA PRO A 367 -4.15 -14.98 4.15
C PRO A 367 -4.95 -14.73 5.43
N ALA A 368 -4.83 -13.51 5.98
CA ALA A 368 -5.45 -13.08 7.24
C ALA A 368 -6.95 -13.41 7.35
N ARG A 369 -7.69 -13.27 6.24
CA ARG A 369 -9.15 -13.56 6.14
C ARG A 369 -9.58 -14.95 6.60
N LYS A 370 -8.67 -15.92 6.71
CA LYS A 370 -8.97 -17.26 7.24
C LYS A 370 -9.47 -17.23 8.68
N MET A 371 -9.04 -16.24 9.47
CA MET A 371 -9.46 -16.06 10.86
C MET A 371 -10.96 -15.77 11.01
N ALA A 372 -11.64 -15.38 9.93
CA ALA A 372 -13.08 -15.21 9.91
C ALA A 372 -13.88 -16.47 10.27
N ALA A 373 -13.26 -17.65 10.21
CA ALA A 373 -13.89 -18.91 10.66
C ALA A 373 -14.01 -19.03 12.19
N ALA A 374 -13.20 -18.31 12.96
CA ALA A 374 -13.34 -18.28 14.42
C ALA A 374 -14.30 -17.18 14.88
N GLY A 375 -14.44 -16.12 14.10
CA GLY A 375 -15.35 -15.01 14.38
C GLY A 375 -15.13 -13.88 13.40
N ALA A 376 -16.19 -13.14 13.10
CA ALA A 376 -16.14 -12.08 12.09
C ALA A 376 -15.39 -10.82 12.55
N ASP A 377 -15.21 -10.66 13.86
CA ASP A 377 -14.41 -9.61 14.50
C ASP A 377 -12.91 -9.93 14.57
N TRP A 378 -12.45 -10.97 13.86
CA TRP A 378 -11.04 -11.42 13.83
C TRP A 378 -10.04 -10.30 13.56
N LEU A 379 -10.45 -9.23 12.88
CA LEU A 379 -9.57 -8.11 12.59
C LEU A 379 -9.21 -7.31 13.84
N THR A 380 -10.14 -7.13 14.78
CA THR A 380 -9.96 -6.23 15.94
C THR A 380 -10.02 -6.95 17.28
N ASN A 381 -10.49 -8.20 17.31
CA ASN A 381 -10.64 -9.00 18.52
C ASN A 381 -9.51 -10.02 18.65
N GLN A 382 -8.68 -9.85 19.68
CA GLN A 382 -7.57 -10.75 19.99
C GLN A 382 -8.03 -12.16 20.35
N ASP A 383 -9.19 -12.30 21.01
CA ASP A 383 -9.72 -13.59 21.46
C ASP A 383 -10.10 -14.45 20.24
N THR A 384 -10.75 -13.84 19.25
CA THR A 384 -11.07 -14.47 17.97
C THR A 384 -9.82 -14.93 17.20
N GLN A 385 -8.75 -14.13 17.23
CA GLN A 385 -7.47 -14.53 16.61
C GLN A 385 -6.83 -15.70 17.34
N ILE A 386 -6.92 -15.73 18.68
CA ILE A 386 -6.42 -16.81 19.52
C ILE A 386 -7.21 -18.09 19.25
N ASP A 387 -8.54 -18.04 19.23
CA ASP A 387 -9.40 -19.20 18.96
C ASP A 387 -9.07 -19.85 17.61
N TRP A 388 -8.93 -19.02 16.57
CA TRP A 388 -8.49 -19.52 15.26
C TRP A 388 -7.09 -20.14 15.34
N GLY A 389 -6.14 -19.46 15.97
CA GLY A 389 -4.75 -19.90 16.08
C GLY A 389 -4.61 -21.23 16.84
N LEU A 390 -5.33 -21.41 17.96
CA LEU A 390 -5.33 -22.66 18.72
C LEU A 390 -5.96 -23.80 17.93
N ALA A 391 -7.10 -23.56 17.27
CA ALA A 391 -7.72 -24.55 16.39
C ALA A 391 -6.80 -24.95 15.22
N TYR A 392 -6.05 -23.98 14.66
CA TYR A 392 -5.10 -24.23 13.57
C TYR A 392 -3.92 -25.08 14.02
N ILE A 393 -3.37 -24.77 15.21
CA ILE A 393 -2.31 -25.55 15.84
C ILE A 393 -2.76 -26.99 16.06
N LYS A 394 -3.97 -27.19 16.59
CA LYS A 394 -4.53 -28.53 16.81
C LYS A 394 -4.66 -29.33 15.52
N SER A 395 -5.16 -28.70 14.47
CA SER A 395 -5.36 -29.34 13.17
C SER A 395 -4.04 -29.68 12.46
N SER A 396 -3.08 -28.75 12.47
CA SER A 396 -1.87 -28.84 11.64
C SER A 396 -0.68 -29.49 12.35
N TYR A 397 -0.56 -29.26 13.67
CA TYR A 397 0.61 -29.65 14.46
C TYR A 397 0.25 -30.53 15.67
N GLY A 398 -1.03 -30.73 15.95
CA GLY A 398 -1.54 -31.50 17.09
C GLY A 398 -1.48 -30.77 18.42
N THR A 399 -0.37 -30.10 18.75
CA THR A 399 -0.16 -29.38 20.01
C THR A 399 0.68 -28.11 19.83
N PRO A 400 0.62 -27.12 20.74
CA PRO A 400 1.49 -25.95 20.70
C PRO A 400 2.98 -26.28 20.75
N CYS A 401 3.40 -27.27 21.54
CA CYS A 401 4.78 -27.72 21.51
C CYS A 401 5.14 -28.46 20.23
N GLY A 402 4.19 -29.17 19.59
CA GLY A 402 4.37 -29.72 18.25
C GLY A 402 4.63 -28.62 17.21
N ALA A 403 3.86 -27.53 17.26
CA ALA A 403 4.04 -26.37 16.39
C ALA A 403 5.39 -25.67 16.63
N TRP A 404 5.75 -25.42 17.89
CA TRP A 404 7.03 -24.82 18.24
C TRP A 404 8.22 -25.69 17.81
N ASN A 405 8.16 -27.00 18.00
CA ASN A 405 9.21 -27.91 17.54
C ASN A 405 9.32 -27.91 16.01
N HIS A 406 8.19 -27.82 15.30
CA HIS A 406 8.20 -27.68 13.85
C HIS A 406 8.90 -26.38 13.43
N GLU A 407 8.54 -25.24 14.01
CA GLU A 407 9.16 -23.94 13.76
C GLU A 407 10.68 -23.98 13.98
N MET A 408 11.12 -24.59 15.08
CA MET A 408 12.55 -24.77 15.39
C MET A 408 13.27 -25.76 14.46
N SER A 409 12.54 -26.58 13.69
CA SER A 409 13.12 -27.59 12.79
C SER A 409 13.29 -27.14 11.33
N VAL A 410 12.60 -26.08 10.92
CA VAL A 410 12.68 -25.54 9.54
C VAL A 410 13.94 -24.69 9.38
N ASN A 411 14.71 -24.94 8.30
CA ASN A 411 15.97 -24.25 8.00
C ASN A 411 15.95 -23.69 6.54
N PRO A 412 16.37 -22.43 6.27
CA PRO A 412 16.80 -21.41 7.22
C PRO A 412 15.71 -21.12 8.24
N HIS A 413 16.08 -20.83 9.49
CA HIS A 413 15.15 -20.21 10.42
C HIS A 413 14.77 -18.87 9.78
N TRP A 414 13.49 -18.59 9.52
CA TRP A 414 13.09 -17.38 8.79
C TRP A 414 13.14 -16.11 9.66
N TYR A 415 14.15 -16.00 10.53
CA TYR A 415 14.47 -14.86 11.39
C TYR A 415 15.97 -14.71 11.64
#